data_AF-S3MYW7-F1
#
_entry.id   AF-S3MYW7-F1
#
_cell.length_a   1.000
_cell.length_b   1.000
_cell.length_c   1.000
_cell.angle_alpha   90.00
_cell.angle_beta   90.00
_cell.angle_gamma   90.00
#
_symmetry.space_group_name_H-M   'P 1'
#
loop_
_entity.id
_entity.type
_entity.pdbx_description
1 polymer ?
#
loop_
_entity_poly.entity_id
_entity_poly.type
_entity_poly.pdbx_seq_one_letter_code
_entity_poly.pdbx_strand_id
1 'polypeptide(L)'
;MQLDELSVTSSPREILSVILGWMRSNREIFSHIPFSDDHLTDMLKLDADIYPVEYSPLYGAEFIHIRNCFKRYKHGYKDQNGLSRLLRYTLESLLFFEVDLSCLSCDRGGLLVLKNEQENKFFYECRQCGQLHHVDEYLNLLDKKLAGPLVPATTLDLGLQTQQFIASIYLKENIIW
;
A
#
# COMPACT_ATOMS: atom_id res chain seq x y z
N MET A 1 20.25 -6.85 -1.60
CA MET A 1 18.89 -7.08 -1.06
C MET A 1 18.66 -8.58 -0.91
N GLN A 2 18.22 -9.02 0.27
CA GLN A 2 18.11 -10.45 0.64
C GLN A 2 16.74 -11.08 0.31
N LEU A 3 16.04 -10.61 -0.72
CA LEU A 3 14.74 -11.21 -1.11
C LEU A 3 14.82 -12.69 -1.51
N ASP A 4 16.02 -13.19 -1.83
CA ASP A 4 16.24 -14.61 -2.13
C ASP A 4 16.14 -15.50 -0.87
N GLU A 5 16.24 -14.93 0.34
CA GLU A 5 16.08 -15.64 1.62
C GLU A 5 14.60 -15.83 2.00
N LEU A 6 13.70 -15.09 1.34
CA LEU A 6 12.26 -15.22 1.53
C LEU A 6 11.69 -16.37 0.70
N SER A 7 10.91 -17.21 1.37
CA SER A 7 10.12 -18.27 0.76
C SER A 7 8.89 -17.71 0.03
N VAL A 8 8.27 -18.50 -0.85
CA VAL A 8 7.01 -18.10 -1.53
C VAL A 8 5.82 -18.04 -0.59
N THR A 9 5.94 -18.64 0.59
CA THR A 9 4.94 -18.64 1.67
C THR A 9 5.25 -17.58 2.73
N SER A 10 6.24 -16.72 2.51
CA SER A 10 6.54 -15.63 3.46
C SER A 10 5.34 -14.70 3.53
N SER A 11 4.98 -14.31 4.73
CA SER A 11 3.93 -13.33 4.99
C SER A 11 4.32 -11.96 4.42
N PRO A 12 3.33 -11.11 4.08
CA PRO A 12 3.58 -9.71 3.73
C PRO A 12 4.45 -8.97 4.76
N ARG A 13 4.28 -9.25 6.06
CA ARG A 13 5.09 -8.65 7.12
C ARG A 13 6.56 -9.05 7.04
N GLU A 14 6.86 -10.33 6.80
CA GLU A 14 8.24 -10.79 6.59
C GLU A 14 8.87 -10.14 5.36
N ILE A 15 8.10 -10.04 4.27
CA ILE A 15 8.54 -9.39 3.03
C ILE A 15 8.90 -7.92 3.29
N LEU A 16 7.99 -7.17 3.94
CA LEU A 16 8.21 -5.78 4.31
C LEU A 16 9.44 -5.61 5.21
N SER A 17 9.61 -6.48 6.21
CA SER A 17 10.74 -6.45 7.13
C SER A 17 12.08 -6.59 6.42
N VAL A 18 12.19 -7.52 5.47
CA VAL A 18 13.43 -7.72 4.68
C VAL A 18 13.71 -6.51 3.76
N ILE A 19 12.68 -5.95 3.12
CA ILE A 19 12.84 -4.77 2.25
C ILE A 19 13.28 -3.57 3.07
N LEU A 20 12.57 -3.24 4.14
CA LEU A 20 12.90 -2.10 5.01
C LEU A 20 14.27 -2.29 5.67
N GLY A 21 14.60 -3.51 6.10
CA GLY A 21 15.92 -3.85 6.64
C GLY A 21 17.03 -3.56 5.63
N TRP A 22 16.87 -4.05 4.40
CA TRP A 22 17.85 -3.78 3.33
C TRP A 22 17.96 -2.28 3.02
N MET A 23 16.86 -1.56 2.91
CA MET A 23 16.88 -0.11 2.64
C MET A 23 17.57 0.65 3.78
N ARG A 24 17.28 0.30 5.04
CA ARG A 24 17.90 0.91 6.23
C ARG A 24 19.40 0.63 6.31
N SER A 25 19.86 -0.55 5.88
CA SER A 25 21.30 -0.87 5.78
C SER A 25 22.00 -0.16 4.63
N ASN A 26 21.25 0.45 3.69
CA ASN A 26 21.78 1.12 2.49
C ASN A 26 21.32 2.58 2.41
N ARG A 27 21.07 3.25 3.55
CA ARG A 27 20.50 4.61 3.63
C ARG A 27 21.19 5.63 2.73
N GLU A 28 22.52 5.56 2.58
CA GLU A 28 23.27 6.47 1.73
C GLU A 28 22.84 6.41 0.25
N ILE A 29 22.43 5.24 -0.23
CA ILE A 29 21.90 5.09 -1.60
C ILE A 29 20.54 5.81 -1.71
N PHE A 30 19.71 5.70 -0.68
CA PHE A 30 18.35 6.26 -0.66
C PHE A 30 18.30 7.78 -0.42
N SER A 31 19.40 8.40 0.01
CA SER A 31 19.52 9.85 0.15
C SER A 31 19.77 10.61 -1.15
N HIS A 32 19.88 9.92 -2.29
CA HIS A 32 20.14 10.52 -3.59
C HIS A 32 18.99 10.24 -4.57
N ILE A 33 18.82 11.12 -5.58
CA ILE A 33 17.90 10.92 -6.71
C ILE A 33 18.30 9.62 -7.43
N PRO A 34 17.33 8.77 -7.81
CA PRO A 34 15.87 9.00 -7.80
C PRO A 34 15.15 8.62 -6.50
N PHE A 35 15.84 7.99 -5.56
CA PHE A 35 15.22 7.44 -4.36
C PHE A 35 14.71 8.51 -3.38
N SER A 36 15.36 9.67 -3.34
CA SER A 36 14.93 10.82 -2.52
C SER A 36 13.61 11.43 -2.99
N ASP A 37 13.32 11.36 -4.30
CA ASP A 37 12.16 12.03 -4.92
C ASP A 37 10.89 11.17 -4.86
N ASP A 38 11.04 9.86 -4.78
CA ASP A 38 9.92 8.90 -4.74
C ASP A 38 9.30 8.73 -3.33
N HIS A 39 9.57 9.65 -2.40
CA HIS A 39 9.09 9.59 -0.99
C HIS A 39 9.51 8.31 -0.23
N LEU A 40 10.44 7.52 -0.76
CA LEU A 40 10.92 6.28 -0.15
C LEU A 40 11.58 6.55 1.21
N THR A 41 12.24 7.70 1.35
CA THR A 41 12.84 8.14 2.62
C THR A 41 11.80 8.36 3.71
N ASP A 42 10.57 8.77 3.35
CA ASP A 42 9.48 8.91 4.31
C ASP A 42 8.88 7.55 4.67
N MET A 43 8.74 6.66 3.69
CA MET A 43 8.31 5.27 3.93
C MET A 43 9.25 4.50 4.87
N LEU A 44 10.55 4.81 4.87
CA LEU A 44 11.52 4.20 5.81
C LEU A 44 11.25 4.49 7.29
N LYS A 45 10.56 5.60 7.57
CA LYS A 45 10.23 6.08 8.93
C LYS A 45 8.95 5.45 9.46
N LEU A 46 8.17 4.79 8.61
CA LEU A 46 6.90 4.18 8.98
C LEU A 46 7.10 2.98 9.91
N ASP A 47 6.22 2.87 10.90
CA ASP A 47 6.15 1.73 11.80
C ASP A 47 5.19 0.67 11.21
N ALA A 48 5.74 -0.43 10.74
CA ALA A 48 5.00 -1.52 10.10
C ALA A 48 3.96 -2.18 11.01
N ASP A 49 4.07 -2.04 12.34
CA ASP A 49 3.08 -2.60 13.27
C ASP A 49 1.78 -1.80 13.29
N ILE A 50 1.84 -0.57 12.80
CA ILE A 50 0.68 0.33 12.71
C ILE A 50 -0.10 0.06 11.42
N TYR A 51 0.52 -0.39 10.33
CA TYR A 51 -0.14 -0.57 9.03
C TYR A 51 -0.84 -1.93 8.87
N PRO A 52 -1.88 -2.02 8.02
CA PRO A 52 -2.63 -3.25 7.75
C PRO A 52 -1.88 -4.23 6.83
N VAL A 53 -0.59 -4.45 7.10
CA VAL A 53 0.32 -5.20 6.22
C VAL A 53 -0.18 -6.63 5.95
N GLU A 54 -0.85 -7.25 6.92
CA GLU A 54 -1.40 -8.61 6.76
C GLU A 54 -2.49 -8.72 5.69
N TYR A 55 -3.12 -7.61 5.31
CA TYR A 55 -4.13 -7.57 4.26
C TYR A 55 -3.55 -7.28 2.87
N SER A 56 -2.23 -7.13 2.78
CA SER A 56 -1.56 -6.86 1.51
C SER A 56 -1.79 -8.02 0.51
N PRO A 57 -2.05 -7.72 -0.77
CA PRO A 57 -2.10 -8.74 -1.82
C PRO A 57 -0.73 -9.32 -2.17
N LEU A 58 0.36 -8.78 -1.59
CA LEU A 58 1.73 -9.08 -1.95
C LEU A 58 2.24 -10.38 -1.30
N TYR A 59 1.61 -11.50 -1.65
CA TYR A 59 1.99 -12.85 -1.22
C TYR A 59 1.92 -13.84 -2.40
N GLY A 60 2.48 -15.04 -2.24
CA GLY A 60 2.39 -16.10 -3.24
C GLY A 60 2.91 -15.69 -4.63
N ALA A 61 2.04 -15.76 -5.64
CA ALA A 61 2.39 -15.48 -7.04
C ALA A 61 2.84 -14.03 -7.27
N GLU A 62 2.20 -13.06 -6.61
CA GLU A 62 2.54 -11.65 -6.75
C GLU A 62 3.93 -11.37 -6.17
N PHE A 63 4.22 -11.93 -4.99
CA PHE A 63 5.56 -11.85 -4.41
C PHE A 63 6.63 -12.49 -5.31
N ILE A 64 6.33 -13.64 -5.94
CA ILE A 64 7.25 -14.28 -6.90
C ILE A 64 7.56 -13.34 -8.07
N HIS A 65 6.53 -12.69 -8.62
CA HIS A 65 6.69 -11.75 -9.72
C HIS A 65 7.61 -10.60 -9.33
N ILE A 66 7.32 -9.94 -8.21
CA ILE A 66 8.08 -8.80 -7.69
C ILE A 66 9.52 -9.18 -7.36
N ARG A 67 9.72 -10.32 -6.69
CA ARG A 67 11.06 -10.85 -6.40
C ARG A 67 11.87 -11.06 -7.68
N ASN A 68 11.25 -11.57 -8.74
CA ASN A 68 11.92 -11.75 -10.03
C ASN A 68 12.25 -10.42 -10.72
N CYS A 69 11.40 -9.40 -10.58
CA CYS A 69 11.71 -8.05 -11.04
C CYS A 69 12.92 -7.48 -10.31
N PHE A 70 13.00 -7.64 -8.98
CA PHE A 70 14.15 -7.21 -8.19
C PHE A 70 15.47 -7.91 -8.53
N LYS A 71 15.43 -9.19 -8.94
CA LYS A 71 16.64 -9.90 -9.40
C LYS A 71 17.33 -9.21 -10.56
N ARG A 72 16.59 -8.50 -11.42
CA ARG A 72 17.16 -7.73 -12.55
C ARG A 72 18.08 -6.61 -12.08
N TYR A 73 17.93 -6.16 -10.84
CA TYR A 73 18.71 -5.06 -10.24
C TYR A 73 19.86 -5.54 -9.34
N LYS A 74 20.02 -6.87 -9.14
CA LYS A 74 21.04 -7.47 -8.26
C LYS A 74 22.49 -7.20 -8.73
N HIS A 75 22.69 -6.93 -10.01
CA HIS A 75 24.02 -6.79 -10.63
C HIS A 75 24.36 -5.36 -11.08
N GLY A 76 24.08 -4.36 -10.23
CA GLY A 76 24.75 -3.06 -10.32
C GLY A 76 23.86 -1.85 -10.55
N TYR A 77 22.61 -1.85 -10.08
CA TYR A 77 21.74 -0.66 -10.00
C TYR A 77 21.67 0.19 -11.29
N LYS A 78 21.90 -0.40 -12.47
CA LYS A 78 22.10 0.37 -13.72
C LYS A 78 20.88 1.21 -14.10
N ASP A 79 19.70 0.75 -13.67
CA ASP A 79 18.43 1.47 -13.79
C ASP A 79 17.91 1.82 -12.39
N GLN A 80 18.48 2.87 -11.79
CA GLN A 80 18.06 3.35 -10.47
C GLN A 80 16.61 3.85 -10.47
N ASN A 81 16.15 4.42 -11.59
CA ASN A 81 14.78 4.92 -11.74
C ASN A 81 13.76 3.78 -11.69
N GLY A 82 14.00 2.70 -12.45
CA GLY A 82 13.14 1.52 -12.41
C GLY A 82 13.16 0.84 -11.04
N LEU A 83 14.32 0.77 -10.38
CA LEU A 83 14.40 0.24 -9.02
C LEU A 83 13.62 1.10 -8.02
N SER A 84 13.74 2.42 -8.10
CA SER A 84 13.03 3.35 -7.20
C SER A 84 11.51 3.20 -7.35
N ARG A 85 11.02 3.16 -8.59
CA ARG A 85 9.60 2.91 -8.89
C ARG A 85 9.13 1.54 -8.40
N LEU A 86 9.93 0.49 -8.60
CA LEU A 86 9.60 -0.87 -8.15
C LEU A 86 9.54 -0.94 -6.62
N LEU A 87 10.48 -0.30 -5.92
CA LEU A 87 10.46 -0.22 -4.45
C LEU A 87 9.23 0.53 -3.96
N ARG A 88 8.92 1.66 -4.56
CA ARG A 88 7.75 2.46 -4.20
C ARG A 88 6.48 1.66 -4.38
N TYR A 89 6.29 1.05 -5.55
CA TYR A 89 5.15 0.18 -5.82
C TYR A 89 5.04 -0.96 -4.80
N THR A 90 6.16 -1.63 -4.51
CA THR A 90 6.19 -2.75 -3.56
C THR A 90 5.82 -2.31 -2.15
N LEU A 91 6.37 -1.18 -1.68
CA LEU A 91 6.06 -0.64 -0.36
C LEU A 91 4.61 -0.15 -0.27
N GLU A 92 4.10 0.51 -1.32
CA GLU A 92 2.70 0.93 -1.38
C GLU A 92 1.77 -0.29 -1.29
N SER A 93 2.02 -1.34 -2.09
CA SER A 93 1.23 -2.57 -2.05
C SER A 93 1.31 -3.31 -0.71
N LEU A 94 2.39 -3.13 0.07
CA LEU A 94 2.55 -3.73 1.41
C LEU A 94 1.90 -2.90 2.52
N LEU A 95 1.96 -1.58 2.43
CA LEU A 95 1.57 -0.67 3.51
C LEU A 95 0.16 -0.12 3.36
N PHE A 96 -0.35 -0.04 2.14
CA PHE A 96 -1.63 0.56 1.84
C PHE A 96 -2.67 -0.54 1.66
N PHE A 97 -3.86 -0.28 2.18
CA PHE A 97 -5.00 -1.16 2.02
C PHE A 97 -5.78 -0.74 0.79
N GLU A 98 -6.01 -1.67 -0.14
CA GLU A 98 -6.86 -1.47 -1.31
C GLU A 98 -8.18 -2.23 -1.15
N VAL A 99 -9.28 -1.61 -1.58
CA VAL A 99 -10.61 -2.23 -1.67
C VAL A 99 -11.01 -2.45 -3.12
N ASP A 100 -11.66 -3.57 -3.40
CA ASP A 100 -12.17 -3.91 -4.73
C ASP A 100 -13.52 -3.22 -5.00
N LEU A 101 -13.46 -1.89 -5.12
CA LEU A 101 -14.57 -1.03 -5.50
C LEU A 101 -14.22 -0.28 -6.78
N SER A 102 -15.23 -0.02 -7.62
CA SER A 102 -15.06 0.86 -8.78
C SER A 102 -15.06 2.32 -8.36
N CYS A 103 -14.13 3.11 -8.90
CA CYS A 103 -14.10 4.55 -8.74
C CYS A 103 -15.36 5.20 -9.32
N LEU A 104 -16.06 6.01 -8.53
CA LEU A 104 -17.27 6.73 -8.95
C LEU A 104 -17.04 7.68 -10.14
N SER A 105 -15.80 8.16 -10.35
CA SER A 105 -15.47 9.07 -11.45
C SER A 105 -15.03 8.39 -12.74
N CYS A 106 -14.38 7.21 -12.68
CA CYS A 106 -13.79 6.58 -13.86
C CYS A 106 -14.10 5.08 -14.03
N ASP A 107 -14.89 4.52 -13.11
CA ASP A 107 -15.35 3.12 -13.11
C ASP A 107 -14.22 2.06 -13.13
N ARG A 108 -13.01 2.46 -12.71
CA ARG A 108 -11.88 1.55 -12.54
C ARG A 108 -11.85 0.99 -11.12
N GLY A 109 -11.66 -0.32 -11.01
CA GLY A 109 -11.52 -1.03 -9.75
C GLY A 109 -10.20 -0.75 -9.03
N GLY A 110 -10.19 -1.00 -7.72
CA GLY A 110 -9.02 -0.86 -6.85
C GLY A 110 -8.88 0.56 -6.30
N LEU A 111 -9.33 0.77 -5.07
CA LEU A 111 -9.23 2.06 -4.38
C LEU A 111 -8.39 1.94 -3.11
N LEU A 112 -7.46 2.87 -2.92
CA LEU A 112 -6.66 2.96 -1.70
C LEU A 112 -7.50 3.54 -0.57
N VAL A 113 -7.40 2.96 0.62
CA VAL A 113 -8.02 3.48 1.83
C VAL A 113 -7.07 4.41 2.56
N LEU A 114 -7.43 5.69 2.58
CA LEU A 114 -6.71 6.74 3.27
C LEU A 114 -7.52 7.27 4.46
N LYS A 115 -6.82 7.92 5.37
CA LYS A 115 -7.35 8.65 6.50
C LYS A 115 -6.89 10.11 6.44
N ASN A 116 -7.81 11.05 6.63
CA ASN A 116 -7.47 12.41 6.96
C ASN A 116 -7.17 12.48 8.47
N GLU A 117 -5.94 12.87 8.83
CA GLU A 117 -5.52 12.90 10.23
C GLU A 117 -6.24 13.95 11.06
N GLN A 118 -6.57 15.10 10.46
CA GLN A 118 -7.19 16.22 11.16
C GLN A 118 -8.66 15.95 11.47
N GLU A 119 -9.38 15.39 10.50
CA GLU A 119 -10.82 15.15 10.62
C GLU A 119 -11.17 13.74 11.09
N ASN A 120 -10.16 12.85 11.20
CA ASN A 120 -10.33 11.44 11.54
C ASN A 120 -11.36 10.73 10.63
N LYS A 121 -11.34 11.08 9.33
CA LYS A 121 -12.25 10.58 8.29
C LYS A 121 -11.53 9.70 7.29
N PHE A 122 -12.25 8.77 6.68
CA PHE A 122 -11.70 7.88 5.68
C PHE A 122 -12.07 8.29 4.26
N PHE A 123 -11.16 7.99 3.35
CA PHE A 123 -11.26 8.30 1.94
C PHE A 123 -10.83 7.11 1.10
N TYR A 124 -11.44 6.99 -0.07
CA TYR A 124 -11.02 6.12 -1.14
C TYR A 124 -10.34 6.96 -2.23
N GLU A 125 -9.08 6.65 -2.51
CA GLU A 125 -8.34 7.25 -3.62
C GLU A 125 -8.30 6.28 -4.82
N CYS A 126 -8.72 6.76 -5.99
CA CYS A 126 -8.51 6.03 -7.24
C CYS A 126 -7.11 6.30 -7.79
N ARG A 127 -6.25 5.28 -7.85
CA ARG A 127 -4.90 5.40 -8.41
C ARG A 127 -4.85 5.69 -9.91
N GLN A 128 -5.96 5.50 -10.62
CA GLN A 128 -6.03 5.70 -12.08
C GLN A 128 -6.30 7.16 -12.44
N CYS A 129 -7.26 7.79 -11.77
CA CYS A 129 -7.66 9.18 -12.06
C CYS A 129 -7.29 10.19 -10.95
N GLY A 130 -6.77 9.71 -9.82
CA GLY A 130 -6.38 10.53 -8.66
C GLY A 130 -7.57 11.11 -7.89
N GLN A 131 -8.80 10.70 -8.19
CA GLN A 131 -9.98 11.20 -7.49
C GLN A 131 -10.07 10.61 -6.09
N LEU A 132 -10.42 11.48 -5.15
CA LEU A 132 -10.64 11.16 -3.75
C LEU A 132 -12.12 11.24 -3.46
N HIS A 133 -12.60 10.24 -2.75
CA HIS A 133 -14.00 10.14 -2.35
C HIS A 133 -14.07 9.83 -0.88
N HIS A 134 -14.93 10.52 -0.14
CA HIS A 134 -15.22 10.12 1.23
C HIS A 134 -15.80 8.70 1.26
N VAL A 135 -15.48 7.90 2.28
CA VAL A 135 -16.09 6.56 2.43
C VAL A 135 -17.61 6.68 2.50
N ASP A 136 -18.12 7.71 3.18
CA ASP A 136 -19.55 8.03 3.19
C ASP A 136 -20.12 8.36 1.80
N GLU A 137 -19.36 8.80 0.80
CA GLU A 137 -19.90 8.96 -0.56
C GLU A 137 -20.29 7.61 -1.15
N TYR A 138 -19.50 6.56 -0.91
CA TYR A 138 -19.85 5.20 -1.30
C TYR A 138 -21.03 4.64 -0.50
N LEU A 139 -21.30 5.20 0.69
CA LEU A 139 -22.46 4.89 1.51
C LEU A 139 -23.70 5.74 1.13
N ASN A 140 -23.49 6.98 0.72
CA ASN A 140 -24.45 8.08 0.60
C ASN A 140 -23.92 9.10 -0.44
N LEU A 141 -24.11 8.88 -1.73
CA LEU A 141 -23.52 9.71 -2.80
C LEU A 141 -24.00 11.18 -2.84
N LEU A 142 -23.39 12.10 -2.06
CA LEU A 142 -23.36 13.56 -2.28
C LEU A 142 -22.05 14.21 -1.72
N ASP A 143 -21.58 15.26 -2.41
CA ASP A 143 -20.18 15.70 -2.59
C ASP A 143 -19.65 16.83 -1.65
N LYS A 144 -18.35 16.83 -1.29
CA LYS A 144 -17.60 17.94 -0.62
C LYS A 144 -16.08 17.94 -0.87
N LYS A 145 -15.50 19.15 -0.95
CA LYS A 145 -14.04 19.41 -0.94
C LYS A 145 -13.39 19.21 0.44
N LEU A 146 -12.12 18.78 0.42
CA LEU A 146 -11.31 18.43 1.60
C LEU A 146 -10.35 19.52 2.04
N ALA A 147 -10.10 19.59 3.36
CA ALA A 147 -9.02 20.32 3.99
C ALA A 147 -8.18 19.35 4.85
N GLY A 148 -6.85 19.41 4.72
CA GLY A 148 -5.91 18.65 5.54
C GLY A 148 -5.09 17.56 4.81
N PRO A 149 -4.00 17.06 5.43
CA PRO A 149 -3.17 16.00 4.88
C PRO A 149 -3.88 14.64 4.95
N LEU A 150 -3.63 13.81 3.93
CA LEU A 150 -4.11 12.43 3.86
C LEU A 150 -2.94 11.48 4.12
N VAL A 151 -3.20 10.44 4.90
CA VAL A 151 -2.24 9.38 5.23
C VAL A 151 -2.88 8.01 5.01
N PRO A 152 -2.11 6.92 4.81
CA PRO A 152 -2.69 5.60 4.68
C PRO A 152 -3.37 5.16 5.98
N ALA A 153 -4.50 4.46 5.87
CA ALA A 153 -5.21 3.96 7.05
C ALA A 153 -4.40 2.89 7.80
N THR A 154 -4.44 2.94 9.13
CA THR A 154 -3.71 2.02 10.02
C THR A 154 -4.59 0.89 10.54
N THR A 155 -4.03 -0.19 11.06
CA THR A 155 -4.78 -1.32 11.65
C THR A 155 -5.68 -0.88 12.81
N LEU A 156 -5.23 0.07 13.64
CA LEU A 156 -6.07 0.64 14.72
C LEU A 156 -7.25 1.43 14.15
N ASP A 157 -7.03 2.19 13.07
CA ASP A 157 -8.07 2.96 12.39
C ASP A 157 -9.15 2.06 11.77
N LEU A 158 -8.75 0.86 11.35
CA LEU A 158 -9.67 -0.14 10.80
C LEU A 158 -10.46 -0.87 11.90
N GLY A 159 -10.25 -0.55 13.19
CA GLY A 159 -10.85 -1.20 14.36
C GLY A 159 -12.16 -0.58 14.89
N LEU A 160 -13.12 -1.47 15.20
CA LEU A 160 -14.45 -1.34 15.83
C LEU A 160 -15.64 -0.73 15.04
N GLN A 161 -15.46 0.16 14.07
CA GLN A 161 -16.58 0.56 13.17
C GLN A 161 -16.38 0.09 11.71
N THR A 162 -15.14 -0.10 11.28
CA THR A 162 -14.81 -0.53 9.92
C THR A 162 -14.75 -2.05 9.78
N GLN A 163 -14.62 -2.81 10.89
CA GLN A 163 -14.65 -4.28 10.85
C GLN A 163 -16.00 -4.84 10.41
N GLN A 164 -17.14 -4.22 10.74
CA GLN A 164 -18.44 -4.64 10.20
C GLN A 164 -18.60 -4.29 8.71
N PHE A 165 -17.95 -3.22 8.24
CA PHE A 165 -18.06 -2.76 6.87
C PHE A 165 -17.10 -3.50 5.92
N ILE A 166 -15.84 -3.67 6.31
CA ILE A 166 -14.84 -4.46 5.57
C ILE A 166 -15.17 -5.96 5.62
N ALA A 167 -15.71 -6.47 6.74
CA ALA A 167 -16.24 -7.84 6.77
C ALA A 167 -17.47 -8.01 5.88
N SER A 168 -18.31 -6.99 5.66
CA SER A 168 -19.43 -7.09 4.69
C SER A 168 -18.96 -7.10 3.23
N ILE A 169 -17.79 -6.54 2.94
CA ILE A 169 -17.14 -6.55 1.63
C ILE A 169 -16.43 -7.90 1.39
N TYR A 170 -15.78 -8.48 2.41
CA TYR A 170 -15.14 -9.80 2.32
C TYR A 170 -16.09 -11.00 2.51
N LEU A 171 -17.20 -10.86 3.26
CA LEU A 171 -18.19 -11.94 3.45
C LEU A 171 -19.22 -12.03 2.32
N LYS A 172 -19.21 -11.12 1.35
CA LYS A 172 -20.00 -11.30 0.13
C LYS A 172 -19.44 -12.38 -0.81
N GLU A 173 -18.24 -12.88 -0.56
CA GLU A 173 -17.73 -14.09 -1.22
C GLU A 173 -17.74 -15.35 -0.32
N ASN A 174 -18.28 -15.30 0.90
CA ASN A 174 -18.32 -16.47 1.80
C ASN A 174 -19.60 -16.59 2.67
N ILE A 175 -20.77 -16.23 2.15
CA ILE A 175 -22.04 -16.76 2.64
C ILE A 175 -22.69 -17.58 1.53
N ILE A 176 -22.64 -18.90 1.73
CA ILE A 176 -23.07 -19.99 0.84
C ILE A 176 -24.60 -20.02 0.74
N TRP A 177 -25.12 -20.01 -0.49
CA TRP A 177 -26.18 -20.91 -0.99
C TRP A 177 -25.92 -21.22 -2.47
#